data_AF-A0A7W7YT70-F1
#
_entry.id   AF-A0A7W7YT70-F1
#
_cell.length_a   1.000
_cell.length_b   1.000
_cell.length_c   1.000
_cell.angle_alpha   90.00
_cell.angle_beta   90.00
_cell.angle_gamma   90.00
#
_symmetry.space_group_name_H-M   'P 1'
#
loop_
_entity.id
_entity.type
_entity.pdbx_description
1 polymer ?
#
loop_
_entity_poly.entity_id
_entity_poly.type
_entity_poly.pdbx_seq_one_letter_code
_entity_poly.pdbx_strand_id
1 'polypeptide(L)'
;MKRRTGPGQLSLEVADRMAPTNPKYQGRHYRSCLAEAHTIIEAFRLRITELEDSLERLKRDCDYRLSLCVTRTAAEEERQRAAAWMREKAASIVEGDEGIPTVMSYAIDCIPNPKPKFCTQEQLDERLAQQS
;
A
#
# COMPACT_ATOMS: atom_id res chain seq x y z
N MET A 1 1.14 13.28 -39.96
CA MET A 1 1.87 13.35 -38.67
C MET A 1 0.99 14.04 -37.63
N LYS A 2 0.52 13.31 -36.60
CA LYS A 2 -0.24 13.90 -35.49
C LYS A 2 0.74 14.55 -34.52
N ARG A 3 0.72 15.88 -34.39
CA ARG A 3 1.52 16.58 -33.37
C ARG A 3 1.00 16.13 -32.00
N ARG A 4 1.89 15.58 -31.16
CA ARG A 4 1.56 15.18 -29.80
C ARG A 4 1.40 16.43 -28.95
N THR A 5 0.16 16.84 -28.70
CA THR A 5 -0.18 17.87 -27.72
C THR A 5 -0.24 17.21 -26.34
N GLY A 6 0.88 17.28 -25.61
CA GLY A 6 0.90 17.00 -24.18
C GLY A 6 0.43 18.22 -23.37
N PRO A 7 0.03 18.04 -22.10
CA PRO A 7 -0.27 19.16 -21.20
C PRO A 7 1.00 20.03 -21.07
N GLY A 8 0.91 21.29 -21.53
CA GLY A 8 2.04 22.25 -21.53
C GLY A 8 2.39 22.84 -22.90
N GLN A 9 1.82 22.38 -24.01
CA GLN A 9 1.95 23.10 -25.29
C GLN A 9 0.99 24.29 -25.35
N LEU A 10 1.54 25.50 -25.24
CA LEU A 10 0.82 26.72 -25.58
C LEU A 10 0.42 26.64 -27.07
N SER A 11 -0.87 26.83 -27.36
CA SER A 11 -1.29 26.95 -28.75
C SER A 11 -0.64 28.20 -29.35
N LEU A 12 -0.31 28.12 -30.64
CA LEU A 12 0.30 29.25 -31.38
C LEU A 12 -0.57 30.52 -31.24
N GLU A 13 -1.89 30.35 -31.18
CA GLU A 13 -2.87 31.41 -30.96
C GLU A 13 -2.74 32.09 -29.59
N VAL A 14 -2.40 31.34 -28.53
CA VAL A 14 -2.16 31.91 -27.21
C VAL A 14 -0.85 32.69 -27.21
N ALA A 15 0.19 32.16 -27.87
CA ALA A 15 1.47 32.88 -28.02
C ALA A 15 1.30 34.20 -28.80
N ASP A 16 0.52 34.20 -29.88
CA ASP A 16 0.25 35.39 -30.69
C ASP A 16 -0.61 36.42 -29.94
N ARG A 17 -1.55 35.98 -29.08
CA ARG A 17 -2.33 36.89 -28.20
C ARG A 17 -1.49 37.49 -27.07
N MET A 18 -0.43 36.81 -26.65
CA MET A 18 0.51 37.29 -25.65
C MET A 18 1.59 38.21 -26.25
N ALA A 19 1.67 38.38 -27.57
CA ALA A 19 2.61 39.32 -28.16
C ALA A 19 2.07 40.77 -28.05
N PRO A 20 2.85 41.73 -27.50
CA PRO A 20 2.43 43.12 -27.42
C PRO A 20 2.32 43.73 -28.82
N THR A 21 1.13 44.23 -29.16
CA THR A 21 0.81 44.78 -30.50
C THR A 21 1.61 46.05 -30.85
N ASN A 22 2.10 46.78 -29.85
CA ASN A 22 2.89 48.00 -30.05
C ASN A 22 4.34 47.83 -29.55
N PRO A 23 5.35 48.00 -30.43
CA PRO A 23 6.75 47.78 -30.07
C PRO A 23 7.28 48.70 -28.97
N LYS A 24 6.71 49.91 -28.82
CA LYS A 24 7.12 50.85 -27.76
C LYS A 24 6.81 50.34 -26.35
N TYR A 25 5.84 49.44 -26.20
CA TYR A 25 5.42 48.91 -24.89
C TYR A 25 5.92 47.48 -24.62
N GLN A 26 6.68 46.89 -25.54
CA GLN A 26 7.21 45.52 -25.41
C GLN A 26 7.93 45.29 -24.09
N GLY A 27 8.86 46.18 -23.73
CA GLY A 27 9.63 46.04 -22.50
C GLY A 27 8.79 46.12 -21.22
N ARG A 28 7.66 46.84 -21.21
CA ARG A 28 6.74 46.87 -20.06
C ARG A 28 5.91 45.60 -20.00
N HIS A 29 5.41 45.15 -21.16
CA HIS A 29 4.58 43.95 -21.27
C HIS A 29 5.33 42.70 -20.78
N TYR A 30 6.52 42.42 -21.32
CA TYR A 30 7.29 41.23 -20.92
C TYR A 30 7.73 41.26 -19.45
N ARG A 31 8.05 42.44 -18.90
CA ARG A 31 8.34 42.58 -17.46
C ARG A 31 7.13 42.24 -16.59
N SER A 32 5.93 42.61 -17.02
CA SER A 32 4.69 42.23 -16.34
C SER A 32 4.47 40.72 -16.39
N CYS A 33 4.61 40.10 -17.57
CA CYS A 33 4.47 38.65 -17.71
C CYS A 33 5.51 37.87 -16.89
N LEU A 34 6.75 38.36 -16.80
CA LEU A 34 7.78 37.74 -15.96
C LEU A 34 7.44 37.86 -14.47
N ALA A 35 6.94 39.00 -14.03
CA ALA A 35 6.51 39.18 -12.65
C ALA A 35 5.33 38.26 -12.29
N GLU A 36 4.34 38.15 -13.18
CA GLU A 36 3.18 37.25 -13.03
C GLU A 36 3.59 35.78 -13.06
N ALA A 37 4.48 35.39 -13.97
CA ALA A 37 5.03 34.04 -13.99
C ALA A 37 5.75 33.73 -12.66
N HIS A 38 6.51 34.68 -12.12
CA HIS A 38 7.19 34.51 -10.84
C HIS A 38 6.20 34.33 -9.68
N THR A 39 5.11 35.10 -9.62
CA THR A 39 4.11 34.91 -8.55
C THR A 39 3.43 33.55 -8.64
N ILE A 40 3.11 33.08 -9.85
CA ILE A 40 2.53 31.76 -10.08
C ILE A 40 3.51 30.65 -9.68
N ILE A 41 4.78 30.79 -10.04
CA ILE A 41 5.83 29.82 -9.67
C ILE A 41 5.96 29.72 -8.14
N GLU A 42 5.96 30.84 -7.42
CA GLU A 42 6.03 30.82 -5.96
C GLU A 42 4.79 30.17 -5.32
N ALA A 43 3.60 30.44 -5.85
CA ALA A 43 2.39 29.76 -5.40
C ALA A 43 2.46 28.23 -5.60
N PHE A 44 2.99 27.78 -6.75
CA PHE A 44 3.18 26.36 -6.99
C PHE A 44 4.27 25.74 -6.11
N ARG A 45 5.37 26.45 -5.84
CA ARG A 45 6.41 26.00 -4.90
C ARG A 45 5.83 25.73 -3.52
N LEU A 46 5.09 26.70 -2.98
CA LEU A 46 4.41 26.54 -1.70
C LEU A 46 3.47 25.32 -1.74
N ARG A 47 2.65 25.20 -2.79
CA ARG A 47 1.70 24.09 -2.90
C ARG A 47 2.38 22.72 -2.99
N ILE A 48 3.51 22.62 -3.69
CA ILE A 48 4.30 21.40 -3.79
C ILE A 48 4.83 21.04 -2.39
N THR A 49 5.40 21.99 -1.67
CA THR A 49 5.92 21.73 -0.31
C THR A 49 4.83 21.28 0.66
N GLU A 50 3.64 21.89 0.62
CA GLU A 50 2.49 21.44 1.42
C GLU A 50 2.06 20.00 1.10
N LEU A 51 2.07 19.64 -0.20
CA LEU A 51 1.69 18.31 -0.64
C LEU A 51 2.73 17.27 -0.23
N GLU A 52 4.02 17.59 -0.35
CA GLU A 52 5.12 16.73 0.10
C GLU A 52 5.03 16.47 1.62
N ASP A 53 4.81 17.52 2.42
CA ASP A 53 4.59 17.39 3.87
C ASP A 53 3.37 16.52 4.19
N SER A 54 2.26 16.72 3.48
CA SER A 54 1.03 15.94 3.69
C SER A 54 1.25 14.45 3.36
N LEU A 55 1.99 14.16 2.29
CA LEU A 55 2.32 12.82 1.86
C LEU A 55 3.23 12.14 2.89
N GLU A 56 4.23 12.85 3.39
CA GLU A 56 5.14 12.32 4.40
C GLU A 56 4.42 11.99 5.71
N ARG A 57 3.49 12.85 6.16
CA ARG A 57 2.63 12.56 7.33
C ARG A 57 1.77 11.32 7.10
N LEU A 58 1.11 11.22 5.94
CA LEU A 58 0.28 10.05 5.62
C LEU A 58 1.09 8.76 5.55
N LYS A 59 2.32 8.80 5.02
CA LYS A 59 3.22 7.64 5.03
C LYS A 59 3.52 7.19 6.46
N ARG A 60 3.94 8.12 7.33
CA ARG A 60 4.22 7.80 8.74
C ARG A 60 2.99 7.22 9.45
N ASP A 61 1.81 7.79 9.23
CA ASP A 61 0.56 7.28 9.81
C ASP A 61 0.21 5.88 9.31
N CYS A 62 0.39 5.62 8.01
CA CYS A 62 0.20 4.29 7.43
C CYS A 62 1.19 3.28 8.01
N ASP A 63 2.48 3.62 8.07
CA ASP A 63 3.52 2.76 8.61
C ASP A 63 3.28 2.45 10.09
N TYR A 64 2.84 3.44 10.87
CA TYR A 64 2.44 3.24 12.26
C TYR A 64 1.20 2.36 12.41
N ARG A 65 0.17 2.56 11.59
CA ARG A 65 -1.02 1.68 11.61
C ARG A 65 -0.66 0.24 11.23
N LEU A 66 0.20 0.07 10.23
CA LEU A 66 0.70 -1.24 9.82
C LEU A 66 1.55 -1.89 10.91
N SER A 67 2.36 -1.14 11.66
CA SER A 67 3.15 -1.70 12.77
C SER A 67 2.29 -2.15 13.95
N LEU A 68 1.13 -1.52 14.17
CA LEU A 68 0.15 -1.94 15.18
C LEU A 68 -0.69 -3.15 14.75
N CYS A 69 -0.78 -3.44 13.46
CA CYS A 69 -1.62 -4.51 12.94
C CYS A 69 -0.81 -5.79 12.71
N VAL A 70 -1.39 -6.94 13.05
CA VAL A 70 -0.88 -8.22 12.58
C VAL A 70 -1.23 -8.37 11.11
N THR A 71 -0.26 -8.79 10.29
CA THR A 71 -0.52 -9.05 8.88
C THR A 71 -1.51 -10.21 8.73
N ARG A 72 -2.36 -10.15 7.69
CA ARG A 72 -3.37 -11.20 7.42
C ARG A 72 -2.78 -12.60 7.34
N THR A 73 -1.55 -12.72 6.85
CA THR A 73 -0.81 -13.98 6.77
C THR A 73 -0.37 -14.46 8.15
N ALA A 74 0.27 -13.62 8.96
CA ALA A 74 0.66 -13.98 10.32
C ALA A 74 -0.55 -14.36 11.20
N ALA A 75 -1.68 -13.67 11.03
CA ALA A 75 -2.92 -14.01 11.71
C ALA A 75 -3.49 -15.37 11.25
N GLU A 76 -3.33 -15.74 9.98
CA GLU A 76 -3.75 -17.06 9.48
C GLU A 76 -2.80 -18.17 9.93
N GLU A 77 -1.48 -17.93 9.94
CA GLU A 77 -0.47 -18.87 10.48
C GLU A 77 -0.79 -19.24 11.93
N GLU A 78 -1.03 -18.25 12.79
CA GLU A 78 -1.39 -18.48 14.19
C GLU A 78 -2.74 -19.18 14.34
N ARG A 79 -3.71 -18.90 13.48
CA ARG A 79 -4.99 -19.61 13.47
C ARG A 79 -4.80 -21.10 13.12
N GLN A 80 -3.95 -21.44 12.16
CA GLN A 80 -3.65 -22.83 11.80
C GLN A 80 -2.90 -23.55 12.92
N ARG A 81 -1.91 -22.88 13.55
CA ARG A 81 -1.20 -23.40 14.72
C ARG A 81 -2.13 -23.67 15.89
N ALA A 82 -3.01 -22.72 16.20
CA ALA A 82 -3.99 -22.88 17.27
C ALA A 82 -4.94 -24.07 17.00
N ALA A 83 -5.39 -24.26 15.76
CA ALA A 83 -6.21 -25.41 15.40
C ALA A 83 -5.47 -26.75 15.57
N ALA A 84 -4.20 -26.81 15.13
CA ALA A 84 -3.36 -27.99 15.31
C ALA A 84 -3.13 -28.30 16.80
N TRP A 85 -2.83 -27.27 17.59
CA TRP A 85 -2.62 -27.41 19.04
C TRP A 85 -3.89 -27.85 19.77
N MET A 86 -5.05 -27.29 19.43
CA MET A 86 -6.33 -27.71 20.01
C MET A 86 -6.64 -29.18 19.71
N ARG A 87 -6.33 -29.63 18.48
CA ARG A 87 -6.50 -31.02 18.08
C ARG A 87 -5.59 -31.95 18.86
N GLU A 88 -4.30 -31.65 18.93
CA GLU A 88 -3.32 -32.42 19.72
C GLU A 88 -3.74 -32.49 21.19
N LYS A 89 -4.18 -31.35 21.76
CA LYS A 89 -4.63 -31.34 23.15
C LYS A 89 -5.91 -32.16 23.33
N ALA A 90 -6.85 -32.10 22.39
CA ALA A 90 -8.07 -32.89 22.46
C ALA A 90 -7.78 -34.40 22.37
N ALA A 91 -6.85 -34.82 21.49
CA ALA A 91 -6.40 -36.20 21.40
C ALA A 91 -5.78 -36.66 22.72
N SER A 92 -4.86 -35.86 23.30
CA SER A 92 -4.23 -36.12 24.60
C SER A 92 -5.22 -36.27 25.76
N ILE A 93 -6.38 -35.60 25.72
CA ILE A 93 -7.40 -35.72 26.77
C ILE A 93 -8.12 -37.08 26.73
N VAL A 94 -8.25 -37.68 25.54
CA VAL A 94 -8.98 -38.95 25.33
C VAL A 94 -8.04 -40.15 25.11
N GLU A 95 -6.75 -39.96 25.32
CA GLU A 95 -5.78 -41.03 25.46
C GLU A 95 -6.08 -41.88 26.71
N GLY A 96 -5.70 -43.16 26.65
CA GLY A 96 -5.83 -44.07 27.79
C GLY A 96 -4.78 -43.80 28.86
N ASP A 97 -4.85 -44.54 29.97
CA ASP A 97 -3.81 -44.49 31.01
C ASP A 97 -2.42 -44.70 30.41
N GLU A 98 -1.45 -43.92 30.89
CA GLU A 98 -0.06 -43.84 30.38
C GLU A 98 0.12 -43.24 28.97
N GLY A 99 -0.89 -42.55 28.42
CA GLY A 99 -0.77 -41.85 27.13
C GLY A 99 -0.87 -42.78 25.91
N ILE A 100 -1.57 -43.92 26.08
CA ILE A 100 -1.77 -44.88 24.99
C ILE A 100 -2.86 -44.34 24.05
N PRO A 101 -2.57 -44.17 22.74
CA PRO A 101 -3.58 -43.71 21.79
C PRO A 101 -4.77 -44.67 21.73
N THR A 102 -5.97 -44.12 21.90
CA THR A 102 -7.23 -44.84 21.73
C THR A 102 -7.73 -44.68 20.30
N VAL A 103 -8.71 -45.49 19.91
CA VAL A 103 -9.42 -45.30 18.62
C VAL A 103 -10.00 -43.88 18.53
N MET A 104 -10.42 -43.31 19.66
CA MET A 104 -10.97 -41.96 19.74
C MET A 104 -9.88 -40.88 19.62
N SER A 105 -8.74 -41.01 20.30
CA SER A 105 -7.64 -40.04 20.15
C SER A 105 -7.09 -40.03 18.72
N TYR A 106 -6.93 -41.21 18.12
CA TYR A 106 -6.52 -41.33 16.72
C TYR A 106 -7.51 -40.68 15.74
N ALA A 107 -8.81 -40.86 15.97
CA ALA A 107 -9.84 -40.22 15.16
C ALA A 107 -9.78 -38.69 15.24
N ILE A 108 -9.43 -38.14 16.41
CA ILE A 108 -9.25 -36.69 16.60
C ILE A 108 -7.99 -36.20 15.86
N ASP A 109 -6.88 -36.91 15.96
CA ASP A 109 -5.64 -36.55 15.26
C ASP A 109 -5.80 -36.54 13.74
N CYS A 110 -6.66 -37.41 13.21
CA CYS A 110 -6.98 -37.48 11.79
C CYS A 110 -7.89 -36.33 11.30
N ILE A 111 -8.42 -35.48 12.19
CA ILE A 111 -9.24 -34.33 11.78
C ILE A 111 -8.35 -33.34 11.01
N PRO A 112 -8.73 -32.95 9.78
CA PRO A 112 -7.97 -31.97 9.01
C PRO A 112 -8.10 -30.58 9.63
N ASN A 113 -7.03 -29.80 9.51
CA ASN A 113 -7.06 -28.39 9.90
C ASN A 113 -8.10 -27.60 9.08
N PRO A 114 -8.67 -26.52 9.66
CA PRO A 114 -9.66 -25.72 8.96
C PRO A 114 -9.06 -25.04 7.74
N LYS A 115 -9.83 -24.96 6.65
CA LYS A 115 -9.39 -24.28 5.42
C LYS A 115 -8.92 -22.84 5.70
N PRO A 116 -7.82 -22.39 5.07
CA PRO A 116 -7.34 -21.02 5.23
C PRO A 116 -8.38 -20.02 4.72
N LYS A 117 -8.53 -18.89 5.43
CA LYS A 117 -9.50 -17.85 5.06
C LYS A 117 -8.82 -16.69 4.36
N PHE A 118 -7.61 -16.33 4.77
CA PHE A 118 -7.03 -15.04 4.39
C PHE A 118 -5.91 -15.10 3.34
N CYS A 119 -5.38 -16.29 3.02
CA CYS A 119 -4.35 -16.56 2.02
C CYS A 119 -4.57 -17.93 1.33
N THR A 120 -3.81 -18.21 0.27
CA THR A 120 -3.82 -19.53 -0.37
C THR A 120 -3.01 -20.54 0.44
N GLN A 121 -3.33 -21.83 0.31
CA GLN A 121 -2.65 -22.90 1.04
C GLN A 121 -1.14 -22.95 0.70
N GLU A 122 -0.80 -22.80 -0.58
CA GLU A 122 0.58 -22.76 -1.08
C GLU A 122 1.42 -21.68 -0.39
N GLN A 123 0.85 -20.49 -0.18
CA GLN A 123 1.55 -19.38 0.48
C GLN A 123 1.80 -19.62 1.98
N LEU A 124 0.95 -20.39 2.64
CA LEU A 124 1.14 -20.79 4.04
C LEU A 124 2.22 -21.85 4.15
N ASP A 125 2.14 -22.88 3.31
CA ASP A 125 3.05 -24.01 3.33
C ASP A 125 4.49 -23.56 3.01
N GLU A 126 4.67 -22.66 2.04
CA GLU A 126 5.98 -22.05 1.72
C GLU A 126 6.59 -21.29 2.90
N ARG A 127 5.78 -20.61 3.72
CA ARG A 127 6.26 -19.84 4.88
C ARG A 127 6.53 -20.68 6.10
N LEU A 128 5.72 -21.71 6.34
CA LEU A 128 5.98 -22.68 7.40
C LEU A 128 7.30 -23.41 7.13
N ALA A 129 7.58 -23.76 5.87
CA ALA A 129 8.84 -24.39 5.47
C ALA A 129 10.07 -23.47 5.61
N GLN A 130 9.89 -22.13 5.60
CA GLN A 130 10.97 -21.17 5.83
C GLN A 130 11.26 -20.93 7.32
N GLN A 131 10.35 -21.33 8.22
CA GLN A 131 10.49 -21.14 9.67
C GLN A 131 10.95 -22.41 10.41
N SER A 132 10.97 -23.57 9.74
CA SER A 132 11.47 -24.87 10.22
C SER A 132 12.93 -25.10 9.85
#